data_AF-A0A7C6D0W1-F1
#
_entry.id   AF-A0A7C6D0W1-F1
#
_cell.length_a   1.000
_cell.length_b   1.000
_cell.length_c   1.000
_cell.angle_alpha   90.00
_cell.angle_beta   90.00
_cell.angle_gamma   90.00
#
_symmetry.space_group_name_H-M   'P 1'
#
loop_
_entity.id
_entity.type
_entity.pdbx_description
1 polymer ?
#
loop_
_entity_poly.entity_id
_entity_poly.type
_entity_poly.pdbx_seq_one_letter_code
_entity_poly.pdbx_strand_id
1 'polypeptide(L)'
;MQKLRRFFGGGVKQKEASPAMTEPVMPSSAPAETVAAAPVAEVEQVAPPMPPEQMVQEQARFLCSDVWLANRITVKAEARDGKTYLSGSPAEAAPYIRAAYQAKKDKLPDDVLLS
;
A
#
# COMPACT_ATOMS: atom_id res chain seq x y z
N MET A 1 -3.41 46.61 16.93
CA MET A 1 -2.04 47.19 16.91
C MET A 1 -1.34 46.96 18.24
N GLN A 2 -0.49 45.93 18.36
CA GLN A 2 0.52 45.78 19.44
C GLN A 2 1.69 44.98 18.83
N LYS A 3 2.67 45.66 18.22
CA LYS A 3 3.99 46.03 18.74
C LYS A 3 4.97 44.85 18.88
N LEU A 4 5.71 44.65 17.77
CA LEU A 4 7.03 44.04 17.66
C LEU A 4 7.95 44.30 18.86
N ARG A 5 8.66 43.26 19.30
CA ARG A 5 10.05 43.37 19.74
C ARG A 5 10.90 42.29 19.07
N ARG A 6 11.70 42.76 18.11
CA ARG A 6 12.94 42.12 17.64
C ARG A 6 14.07 42.38 18.66
N PHE A 7 15.23 41.79 18.36
CA PHE A 7 16.57 41.93 18.96
C PHE A 7 16.86 40.85 20.02
N PHE A 8 17.95 40.07 19.99
CA PHE A 8 19.30 40.16 19.44
C PHE A 8 19.75 38.73 19.05
N GLY A 9 20.34 38.47 17.87
CA GLY A 9 21.81 38.41 17.67
C GLY A 9 22.23 36.93 17.57
N GLY A 10 22.93 36.40 16.55
CA GLY A 10 23.81 36.97 15.55
C GLY A 10 25.15 36.23 15.61
N GLY A 11 25.61 35.62 14.49
CA GLY A 11 26.96 35.05 14.30
C GLY A 11 26.97 33.54 14.00
N VAL A 12 26.79 33.05 12.76
CA VAL A 12 27.64 33.08 11.53
C VAL A 12 28.88 32.17 11.59
N LYS A 13 28.83 31.07 10.81
CA LYS A 13 29.87 30.50 9.91
C LYS A 13 29.38 29.12 9.45
N GLN A 14 28.76 28.96 8.29
CA GLN A 14 29.33 28.99 6.94
C GLN A 14 30.55 28.07 6.77
N LYS A 15 30.32 26.94 6.11
CA LYS A 15 31.33 26.26 5.29
C LYS A 15 30.62 25.60 4.11
N GLU A 16 30.52 26.36 3.03
CA GLU A 16 30.37 25.85 1.67
C GLU A 16 31.58 24.98 1.31
N ALA A 17 31.35 23.92 0.53
CA ALA A 17 32.13 23.59 -0.67
C ALA A 17 31.59 22.30 -1.33
N SER A 18 30.71 22.45 -2.31
CA SER A 18 30.84 21.74 -3.59
C SER A 18 31.61 22.70 -4.51
N PRO A 19 32.48 22.25 -5.46
CA PRO A 19 32.01 21.60 -6.70
C PRO A 19 33.04 20.66 -7.41
N ALA A 20 32.58 19.94 -8.44
CA ALA A 20 33.26 19.58 -9.72
C ALA A 20 32.58 18.32 -10.31
N MET A 21 31.67 18.45 -11.28
CA MET A 21 31.89 18.23 -12.74
C MET A 21 32.51 16.85 -13.03
N THR A 22 31.89 15.97 -13.83
CA THR A 22 31.81 16.07 -15.30
C THR A 22 30.77 15.05 -15.84
N GLU A 23 29.95 15.47 -16.81
CA GLU A 23 29.10 14.61 -17.68
C GLU A 23 29.96 13.86 -18.74
N PRO A 24 29.40 13.38 -19.87
CA PRO A 24 28.72 12.11 -20.09
C PRO A 24 29.55 11.18 -21.02
N VAL A 25 29.34 9.87 -20.99
CA VAL A 25 29.87 8.97 -22.04
C VAL A 25 28.76 8.07 -22.59
N MET A 26 28.30 8.41 -23.78
CA MET A 26 27.87 7.48 -24.84
C MET A 26 28.71 7.87 -26.08
N PRO A 27 29.02 6.97 -27.06
CA PRO A 27 28.16 5.88 -27.53
C PRO A 27 28.91 4.60 -27.97
N SER A 28 28.14 3.68 -28.59
CA SER A 28 28.55 2.66 -29.56
C SER A 28 28.79 1.24 -29.02
N SER A 29 27.77 0.40 -29.13
CA SER A 29 27.63 -0.51 -30.29
C SER A 29 26.36 -1.36 -30.13
N ALA A 30 25.43 -1.20 -31.08
CA ALA A 30 24.59 -2.30 -31.51
C ALA A 30 25.39 -3.09 -32.59
N PRO A 31 25.16 -4.40 -32.78
CA PRO A 31 23.94 -4.82 -33.47
C PRO A 31 23.28 -6.09 -32.92
N ALA A 32 21.96 -6.12 -33.15
CA ALA A 32 21.07 -7.26 -33.34
C ALA A 32 21.54 -8.66 -32.90
N GLU A 33 20.89 -9.17 -31.86
CA GLU A 33 20.49 -10.57 -31.85
C GLU A 33 19.00 -10.66 -31.56
N THR A 34 18.28 -11.01 -32.62
CA THR A 34 16.90 -11.47 -32.65
C THR A 34 16.68 -12.51 -31.55
N VAL A 35 16.03 -12.12 -30.43
CA VAL A 35 15.34 -13.10 -29.60
C VAL A 35 13.90 -13.09 -30.05
N ALA A 36 13.59 -14.17 -30.77
CA ALA A 36 12.30 -14.52 -31.29
C ALA A 36 11.17 -14.24 -30.30
N ALA A 37 10.03 -13.82 -30.84
CA ALA A 37 8.74 -13.94 -30.20
C ALA A 37 8.59 -15.36 -29.62
N ALA A 38 8.53 -15.44 -28.29
CA ALA A 38 8.00 -16.57 -27.57
C ALA A 38 6.88 -16.04 -26.67
N PRO A 39 5.60 -16.33 -26.98
CA PRO A 39 4.49 -15.97 -26.13
C PRO A 39 4.39 -17.04 -25.06
N VAL A 40 4.71 -16.76 -23.80
CA VAL A 40 4.30 -17.65 -22.72
C VAL A 40 4.22 -16.95 -21.38
N ALA A 41 3.03 -17.13 -20.81
CA ALA A 41 2.70 -17.11 -19.40
C ALA A 41 2.82 -15.74 -18.72
N GLU A 42 1.74 -14.97 -18.85
CA GLU A 42 1.12 -14.37 -17.67
C GLU A 42 1.17 -15.42 -16.56
N VAL A 43 2.14 -15.26 -15.66
CA VAL A 43 2.24 -16.08 -14.47
C VAL A 43 1.05 -15.64 -13.65
N GLU A 44 -0.07 -16.31 -13.85
CA GLU A 44 -1.19 -16.28 -12.93
C GLU A 44 -0.60 -16.77 -11.62
N GLN A 45 -0.15 -15.82 -10.81
CA GLN A 45 0.34 -16.08 -9.47
C GLN A 45 -0.88 -16.58 -8.72
N VAL A 46 -1.09 -17.89 -8.77
CA VAL A 46 -1.94 -18.62 -7.83
C VAL A 46 -1.17 -18.56 -6.51
N ALA A 47 -1.16 -17.36 -5.91
CA ALA A 47 -0.91 -17.23 -4.51
C ALA A 47 -1.86 -18.22 -3.82
N PRO A 48 -1.38 -19.00 -2.83
CA PRO A 48 -2.27 -19.86 -2.06
C PRO A 48 -3.47 -19.01 -1.63
N PRO A 49 -4.72 -19.51 -1.76
CA PRO A 49 -5.89 -18.70 -1.48
C PRO A 49 -5.78 -18.23 -0.03
N MET A 50 -5.48 -16.94 0.16
CA MET A 50 -5.54 -16.33 1.47
C MET A 50 -6.99 -16.46 1.94
N PRO A 51 -7.21 -16.81 3.21
CA PRO A 51 -8.56 -16.91 3.71
C PRO A 51 -9.22 -15.52 3.64
N PRO A 52 -10.54 -15.47 3.35
CA PRO A 52 -11.23 -14.25 2.99
C PRO A 52 -11.13 -13.17 4.06
N GLU A 53 -11.14 -13.54 5.34
CA GLU A 53 -10.95 -12.63 6.46
C GLU A 53 -9.57 -11.98 6.46
N GLN A 54 -8.50 -12.71 6.12
CA GLN A 54 -7.15 -12.16 6.06
C GLN A 54 -7.00 -11.22 4.86
N MET A 55 -7.56 -11.59 3.70
CA MET A 55 -7.54 -10.72 2.52
C MET A 55 -8.20 -9.36 2.80
N VAL A 56 -9.37 -9.38 3.45
CA VAL A 56 -10.10 -8.16 3.80
C VAL A 56 -9.40 -7.42 4.93
N GLN A 57 -8.87 -8.12 5.94
CA GLN A 57 -8.14 -7.50 7.04
C GLN A 57 -6.89 -6.78 6.55
N GLU A 58 -6.02 -7.43 5.78
CA GLU A 58 -4.80 -6.81 5.26
C GLU A 58 -5.11 -5.60 4.39
N GLN A 59 -6.10 -5.70 3.51
CA GLN A 59 -6.52 -4.57 2.69
C GLN A 59 -7.11 -3.44 3.55
N ALA A 60 -7.87 -3.75 4.60
CA ALA A 60 -8.40 -2.73 5.50
C ALA A 60 -7.29 -2.02 6.28
N ARG A 61 -6.25 -2.75 6.70
CA ARG A 61 -5.05 -2.17 7.34
C ARG A 61 -4.28 -1.28 6.39
N PHE A 62 -4.15 -1.67 5.12
CA PHE A 62 -3.51 -0.86 4.09
C PHE A 62 -4.29 0.43 3.78
N LEU A 63 -5.62 0.37 3.78
CA LEU A 63 -6.48 1.54 3.54
C LEU A 63 -6.57 2.47 4.76
N CYS A 64 -6.25 1.99 5.96
CA CYS A 64 -6.35 2.76 7.19
C CYS A 64 -5.10 3.64 7.37
N SER A 65 -5.26 4.95 7.26
CA SER A 65 -4.14 5.91 7.44
C SER A 65 -3.69 6.05 8.89
N ASP A 66 -4.55 5.72 9.85
CA ASP A 66 -4.20 5.71 11.28
C ASP A 66 -3.50 4.39 11.63
N VAL A 67 -2.20 4.47 11.90
CA VAL A 67 -1.36 3.30 12.21
C VAL A 67 -1.82 2.58 13.48
N TRP A 68 -2.35 3.30 14.46
CA TRP A 68 -2.82 2.69 15.70
C TRP A 68 -4.12 1.93 15.48
N LEU A 69 -5.06 2.54 14.75
CA LEU A 69 -6.29 1.86 14.36
C LEU A 69 -6.01 0.66 13.46
N ALA A 70 -5.16 0.80 12.44
CA ALA A 70 -4.74 -0.25 11.53
C ALA A 70 -4.18 -1.48 12.26
N ASN A 71 -3.40 -1.28 13.33
CA ASN A 71 -2.86 -2.39 14.12
C ASN A 71 -3.91 -3.11 14.98
N ARG A 72 -5.07 -2.49 15.21
CA ARG A 72 -6.19 -3.07 15.97
C ARG A 72 -7.24 -3.71 15.07
N ILE A 73 -7.20 -3.50 13.76
CA ILE A 73 -8.16 -4.08 12.83
C ILE A 73 -8.03 -5.60 12.85
N THR A 74 -9.15 -6.26 13.14
CA THR A 74 -9.34 -7.70 13.08
C THR A 74 -10.59 -8.00 12.28
N VAL A 75 -10.52 -9.02 11.43
CA VAL A 75 -11.68 -9.55 10.71
C VAL A 75 -11.79 -11.02 11.07
N LYS A 76 -12.99 -11.46 11.40
CA LYS A 76 -13.29 -12.86 11.70
C LYS A 76 -14.28 -13.40 10.68
N ALA A 77 -14.06 -14.62 10.23
CA ALA A 77 -15.01 -15.37 9.43
C ALA A 77 -15.84 -16.29 10.33
N GLU A 78 -17.16 -16.24 10.19
CA GLU A 78 -18.11 -17.13 10.86
C GLU A 78 -18.97 -17.82 9.80
N ALA A 79 -18.92 -19.14 9.75
CA ALA A 79 -19.78 -19.92 8.87
C ALA A 79 -21.18 -20.04 9.47
N ARG A 80 -22.19 -19.55 8.76
CA ARG A 80 -23.59 -19.57 9.19
C ARG A 80 -24.50 -19.80 7.98
N ASP A 81 -25.46 -20.72 8.09
CA ASP A 81 -26.45 -20.99 7.04
C ASP A 81 -25.84 -21.32 5.65
N GLY A 82 -24.68 -21.98 5.64
CA GLY A 82 -23.96 -22.32 4.40
C GLY A 82 -23.23 -21.15 3.74
N LYS A 83 -23.11 -20.01 4.43
CA LYS A 83 -22.38 -18.81 3.98
C LYS A 83 -21.30 -18.43 4.98
N THR A 84 -20.30 -17.70 4.52
CA THR A 84 -19.22 -17.18 5.35
C THR A 84 -19.47 -15.70 5.64
N TYR A 85 -19.71 -15.35 6.90
CA TYR A 85 -19.91 -13.97 7.31
C TYR A 85 -18.62 -13.39 7.88
N LEU A 86 -18.18 -12.27 7.33
CA LEU A 86 -17.04 -11.51 7.82
C LEU A 86 -17.52 -10.46 8.82
N SER A 87 -17.02 -10.49 10.05
CA SER A 87 -17.26 -9.47 11.07
C SER A 87 -15.97 -8.72 11.37
N GLY A 88 -16.07 -7.39 11.42
CA GLY A 88 -14.94 -6.50 11.61
C GLY A 88 -14.91 -5.88 13.00
N SER A 89 -13.72 -5.74 13.60
CA SER A 89 -13.53 -4.95 14.82
C SER A 89 -12.19 -4.20 14.80
N PRO A 90 -12.07 -3.05 15.49
CA PRO A 90 -13.12 -2.38 16.26
C PRO A 90 -14.13 -1.63 15.36
N ALA A 91 -15.23 -1.13 15.92
CA ALA A 91 -16.32 -0.53 15.13
C ALA A 91 -15.88 0.71 14.34
N GLU A 92 -14.89 1.44 14.85
CA GLU A 92 -14.26 2.59 14.20
C GLU A 92 -13.57 2.21 12.87
N ALA A 93 -13.20 0.92 12.70
CA ALA A 93 -12.58 0.42 11.48
C ALA A 93 -13.59 0.01 10.40
N ALA A 94 -14.90 0.00 10.69
CA ALA A 94 -15.97 -0.38 9.76
C ALA A 94 -15.87 0.28 8.36
N PRO A 95 -15.57 1.58 8.19
CA PRO A 95 -15.45 2.15 6.85
C PRO A 95 -14.30 1.54 6.03
N TYR A 96 -13.15 1.25 6.67
CA TYR A 96 -12.00 0.64 5.99
C TYR A 96 -12.27 -0.83 5.64
N ILE A 97 -12.96 -1.56 6.52
CA ILE A 97 -13.33 -2.97 6.29
C ILE A 97 -14.34 -3.08 5.15
N ARG A 98 -15.33 -2.18 5.08
CA ARG A 98 -16.26 -2.10 3.94
C ARG A 98 -15.55 -1.80 2.63
N ALA A 99 -14.66 -0.82 2.62
CA ALA A 99 -13.88 -0.48 1.44
C ALA A 99 -12.96 -1.63 0.99
N ALA A 100 -12.32 -2.31 1.95
CA ALA A 100 -11.49 -3.48 1.69
C ALA A 100 -12.27 -4.65 1.09
N TYR A 101 -13.46 -4.96 1.64
CA TYR A 101 -14.35 -5.98 1.10
C TYR A 101 -14.75 -5.65 -0.34
N GLN A 102 -15.13 -4.41 -0.62
CA GLN A 102 -15.47 -3.98 -1.99
C GLN A 102 -14.28 -4.09 -2.94
N ALA A 103 -13.08 -3.70 -2.51
CA ALA A 103 -11.86 -3.77 -3.32
C ALA A 103 -11.38 -5.21 -3.60
N LYS A 104 -11.82 -6.18 -2.80
CA LYS A 104 -11.48 -7.61 -2.97
C LYS A 104 -12.65 -8.45 -3.46
N LYS A 105 -13.81 -7.85 -3.74
CA LYS A 105 -15.03 -8.58 -4.05
C LYS A 105 -14.86 -9.58 -5.20
N ASP A 106 -14.14 -9.20 -6.25
CA ASP A 106 -13.89 -10.07 -7.42
C ASP A 106 -12.96 -11.25 -7.11
N LYS A 107 -12.28 -11.24 -5.96
CA LYS A 107 -11.36 -12.29 -5.50
C LYS A 107 -11.93 -13.11 -4.35
N LEU A 108 -13.07 -12.72 -3.80
CA LEU A 108 -13.73 -13.43 -2.72
C LEU A 108 -14.72 -14.45 -3.32
N PRO A 109 -14.86 -15.63 -2.68
CA PRO A 109 -15.95 -16.55 -3.02
C PRO A 109 -17.33 -15.89 -2.89
N ASP A 110 -18.28 -16.29 -3.73
CA ASP A 110 -19.64 -15.74 -3.75
C ASP A 110 -20.44 -15.99 -2.45
N ASP A 111 -20.04 -16.99 -1.66
CA ASP A 111 -20.65 -17.30 -0.37
C ASP A 111 -20.15 -16.41 0.78
N VAL A 112 -19.19 -15.51 0.52
CA VAL A 112 -18.62 -14.60 1.52
C VAL A 112 -19.40 -13.28 1.56
N LEU A 113 -19.98 -12.97 2.72
CA LEU A 113 -20.73 -11.75 2.98
C LEU A 113 -20.10 -10.95 4.12
N LEU A 114 -20.23 -9.63 4.05
CA LEU A 114 -19.86 -8.75 5.17
C LEU A 114 -21.06 -8.57 6.10
N SER A 115 -20.84 -8.77 7.40
CA SER A 115 -21.83 -8.68 8.49
C SER A 115 -22.00 -7.28 9.06
#